data_AF-A0A961EP55-F1
#
_entry.id   AF-A0A961EP55-F1
#
_cell.length_a   1.000
_cell.length_b   1.000
_cell.length_c   1.000
_cell.angle_alpha   90.00
_cell.angle_beta   90.00
_cell.angle_gamma   90.00
#
_symmetry.space_group_name_H-M   'P 1'
#
loop_
_entity.id
_entity.type
_entity.pdbx_description
1 polymer ?
#
loop_
_entity_poly.entity_id
_entity_poly.type
_entity_poly.pdbx_seq_one_letter_code
_entity_poly.pdbx_strand_id
1 'polypeptide(L)'
;IAVNCAILGTSLFMGTKGYDFAESTVFGFASGLGWMLAIVAMAAIRTKIQYSNVPQGLRGLGMTMILTGLMAIGFMCFVGINL
;
A
#
# COMPACT_ATOMS: atom_id res chain seq x y z
N ILE A 1 12.22 8.27 -3.19
CA ILE A 1 10.81 8.37 -3.65
C ILE A 1 10.67 8.10 -5.16
N ALA A 2 11.55 8.63 -6.01
CA ALA A 2 11.42 8.53 -7.48
C ALA A 2 11.38 7.08 -8.03
N VAL A 3 12.04 6.14 -7.35
CA VAL A 3 12.06 4.71 -7.69
C VAL A 3 11.01 3.89 -6.92
N ASN A 4 9.98 4.53 -6.36
CA ASN A 4 8.93 3.82 -5.64
C ASN A 4 8.08 3.00 -6.63
N CYS A 5 7.97 1.70 -6.38
CA CYS A 5 7.22 0.75 -7.22
C CYS A 5 5.76 1.18 -7.43
N ALA A 6 5.12 1.79 -6.43
CA ALA A 6 3.75 2.27 -6.55
C ALA A 6 3.65 3.44 -7.54
N ILE A 7 4.60 4.38 -7.49
CA ILE A 7 4.60 5.57 -8.36
C ILE A 7 4.91 5.16 -9.81
N LEU A 8 5.91 4.29 -9.99
CA LEU A 8 6.25 3.73 -11.30
C LEU A 8 5.05 2.95 -11.89
N GLY A 9 4.39 2.11 -11.10
CA GLY A 9 3.20 1.36 -11.51
C GLY A 9 2.05 2.25 -11.96
N THR A 10 1.69 3.26 -11.16
CA THR A 10 0.63 4.22 -11.53
C THR A 10 0.98 4.97 -12.83
N SER A 11 2.24 5.40 -13.00
CA SER A 11 2.67 6.10 -14.22
C SER A 11 2.61 5.21 -15.47
N LEU A 12 2.99 3.94 -15.35
CA LEU A 12 2.94 2.96 -16.44
C LEU A 12 1.50 2.63 -16.84
N PHE A 13 0.62 2.42 -15.86
CA PHE A 13 -0.80 2.14 -16.12
C PHE A 13 -1.52 3.32 -16.76
N MET A 14 -1.19 4.55 -16.37
CA MET A 14 -1.74 5.77 -16.98
C MET A 14 -1.37 5.87 -18.47
N GLY A 15 -0.12 5.55 -18.82
CA GLY A 15 0.34 5.53 -20.21
C GLY A 15 -0.25 4.39 -21.05
N THR A 16 -0.50 3.23 -20.43
CA THR A 16 -1.04 2.05 -21.15
C THR A 16 -2.57 2.13 -21.33
N LYS A 17 -3.28 2.83 -20.42
CA LYS A 17 -4.74 3.01 -20.45
C LYS A 17 -5.20 4.20 -21.33
N GLY A 18 -4.29 5.09 -21.72
CA GLY A 18 -4.62 6.23 -22.59
C GLY A 18 -5.60 7.23 -21.95
N TYR A 19 -5.51 7.46 -20.64
CA TYR A 19 -6.39 8.40 -19.93
C TYR A 19 -6.16 9.86 -20.37
N ASP A 20 -7.23 10.65 -20.44
CA ASP A 20 -7.13 12.10 -20.66
C ASP A 20 -6.51 12.81 -19.43
N PHE A 21 -6.19 14.11 -19.55
CA PHE A 21 -5.56 14.89 -18.48
C PHE A 21 -6.41 14.94 -17.21
N ALA A 22 -7.74 15.06 -17.37
CA ALA A 22 -8.68 15.06 -16.25
C ALA A 22 -8.71 13.71 -15.51
N GLU A 23 -8.82 12.61 -16.25
CA GLU A 23 -8.86 11.25 -15.70
C GLU A 23 -7.51 10.85 -15.06
N SER A 24 -6.41 11.23 -15.69
CA SER A 24 -5.04 11.01 -15.20
C SER A 24 -4.80 11.69 -13.85
N THR A 25 -5.33 12.89 -13.65
CA THR A 25 -5.18 13.64 -12.40
C THR A 25 -5.95 12.96 -11.26
N VAL A 26 -7.18 12.51 -11.53
CA VAL A 26 -8.01 11.78 -10.56
C VAL A 26 -7.39 10.41 -10.25
N PHE A 27 -6.92 9.68 -11.26
CA PHE A 27 -6.27 8.39 -11.09
C PHE A 27 -4.98 8.48 -10.28
N GLY A 28 -4.15 9.50 -10.55
CA GLY A 28 -2.94 9.77 -9.78
C GLY A 28 -3.23 10.13 -8.32
N PHE A 29 -4.24 10.97 -8.08
CA PHE A 29 -4.64 11.37 -6.73
C PHE A 29 -5.22 10.20 -5.93
N ALA A 30 -6.13 9.41 -6.54
CA ALA A 30 -6.72 8.22 -5.93
C ALA A 30 -5.65 7.16 -5.61
N SER A 31 -4.71 6.93 -6.53
CA SER A 31 -3.58 6.01 -6.30
C SER A 31 -2.69 6.48 -5.15
N GLY A 32 -2.43 7.79 -5.05
CA GLY A 32 -1.68 8.39 -3.94
C GLY A 32 -2.40 8.23 -2.59
N LEU A 33 -3.71 8.45 -2.54
CA LEU A 33 -4.53 8.24 -1.35
C LEU A 33 -4.52 6.78 -0.89
N GLY A 34 -4.63 5.83 -1.82
CA GLY A 34 -4.54 4.40 -1.49
C GLY A 34 -3.20 4.02 -0.87
N TRP A 35 -2.10 4.55 -1.43
CA TRP A 35 -0.75 4.33 -0.88
C TRP A 35 -0.58 4.98 0.51
N MET A 36 -1.10 6.19 0.71
CA MET A 36 -1.09 6.85 2.02
C MET A 36 -1.83 6.01 3.07
N LEU A 37 -3.03 5.52 2.72
CA LEU A 37 -3.85 4.70 3.62
C LEU A 37 -3.12 3.40 3.99
N ALA A 38 -2.45 2.77 3.03
CA ALA A 38 -1.65 1.57 3.28
C ALA A 38 -0.49 1.84 4.27
N ILE A 39 0.22 2.95 4.12
CA ILE A 39 1.33 3.30 5.03
C ILE A 39 0.83 3.64 6.43
N VAL A 40 -0.26 4.40 6.54
CA VAL A 40 -0.85 4.76 7.83
C VAL A 40 -1.33 3.50 8.56
N ALA A 41 -1.97 2.56 7.87
CA ALA A 41 -2.36 1.27 8.45
C ALA A 41 -1.14 0.48 8.96
N MET A 42 -0.08 0.39 8.15
CA MET A 42 1.17 -0.24 8.57
C MET A 42 1.80 0.42 9.79
N ALA A 43 1.81 1.75 9.84
CA ALA A 43 2.33 2.51 10.98
C ALA A 43 1.49 2.26 12.25
N ALA A 44 0.17 2.30 12.15
CA ALA A 44 -0.74 2.04 13.26
C ALA A 44 -0.53 0.64 13.86
N ILE A 45 -0.43 -0.39 13.00
CA ILE A 45 -0.23 -1.77 13.47
C ILE A 45 1.18 -1.93 14.07
N ARG A 46 2.21 -1.33 13.46
CA ARG A 46 3.57 -1.36 14.02
C ARG A 46 3.63 -0.73 15.41
N THR A 47 2.99 0.42 15.61
CA THR A 47 2.93 1.07 16.93
C THR A 47 2.24 0.18 17.95
N LYS A 48 1.15 -0.50 17.58
CA LYS A 48 0.45 -1.43 18.48
C LYS A 48 1.30 -2.64 18.88
N ILE A 49 2.09 -3.17 17.94
CA ILE A 49 2.97 -4.33 18.16
C ILE A 49 4.16 -3.98 19.06
N GLN A 50 4.63 -2.72 19.10
CA GLN A 50 5.71 -2.30 20.01
C GLN A 50 5.33 -2.45 21.50
N TYR A 51 4.03 -2.40 21.83
CA TYR A 51 3.53 -2.61 23.18
C TYR A 51 3.36 -4.09 23.54
N SER A 52 3.52 -5.01 22.59
CA SER A 52 3.40 -6.45 22.81
C SER A 52 4.77 -7.10 23.02
N ASN A 53 4.79 -8.24 23.73
CA ASN A 53 6.00 -9.06 23.91
C ASN A 53 6.39 -9.72 22.57
N VAL A 54 7.15 -9.00 21.77
CA VAL A 54 7.69 -9.51 20.50
C VAL A 54 8.97 -10.31 20.76
N PRO A 55 9.06 -11.59 20.31
CA PRO A 55 10.29 -12.37 20.42
C PRO A 55 11.46 -11.69 19.70
N GLN A 56 12.63 -11.63 20.34
CA GLN A 56 13.78 -10.81 19.92
C GLN A 56 14.25 -11.08 18.48
N GLY A 57 14.16 -12.32 17.99
CA GLY A 57 14.58 -12.69 16.63
C GLY A 57 13.66 -12.22 15.49
N LEU A 58 12.44 -11.78 15.80
CA LEU A 58 11.45 -11.33 14.81
C LEU A 58 11.28 -9.80 14.80
N ARG A 59 11.97 -9.07 15.70
CA ARG A 59 11.88 -7.60 15.79
C ARG A 59 12.46 -6.95 14.53
N GLY A 60 11.76 -5.94 14.01
CA GLY A 60 12.16 -5.25 12.80
C GLY A 60 11.62 -5.93 11.53
N LEU A 61 12.51 -6.38 10.65
CA LEU A 61 12.18 -6.80 9.28
C LEU A 61 11.26 -8.03 9.20
N GLY A 62 11.49 -9.04 10.05
CA GLY A 62 10.71 -10.28 10.03
C GLY A 62 9.23 -10.07 10.31
N MET A 63 8.90 -9.39 11.40
CA MET A 63 7.50 -9.04 11.69
C MET A 63 6.88 -8.14 10.63
N THR A 64 7.63 -7.22 10.05
CA THR A 64 7.07 -6.33 9.02
C THR A 64 6.66 -7.07 7.76
N MET A 65 7.39 -8.13 7.38
CA MET A 65 7.03 -8.95 6.23
C MET A 65 5.76 -9.77 6.48
N ILE A 66 5.61 -10.33 7.68
CA ILE A 66 4.40 -11.06 8.11
C ILE A 66 3.20 -10.10 8.14
N LEU A 67 3.40 -8.90 8.70
CA LEU A 67 2.38 -7.86 8.75
C LEU A 67 1.92 -7.44 7.35
N THR A 68 2.87 -7.21 6.43
CA THR A 68 2.51 -6.88 5.03
C THR A 68 1.72 -7.99 4.36
N GLY A 69 2.04 -9.26 4.65
CA GLY A 69 1.28 -10.41 4.12
C GLY A 69 -0.15 -10.46 4.66
N LEU A 70 -0.33 -10.31 5.98
CA LEU A 70 -1.66 -10.24 6.60
C LEU A 70 -2.48 -9.06 6.08
N MET A 71 -1.83 -7.91 5.89
CA MET A 71 -2.47 -6.72 5.33
C MET A 71 -2.90 -6.94 3.88
N ALA A 72 -2.10 -7.63 3.06
CA ALA A 72 -2.47 -7.98 1.69
C ALA A 72 -3.73 -8.86 1.63
N ILE A 73 -3.89 -9.81 2.57
CA ILE A 73 -5.11 -10.63 2.67
C ILE A 73 -6.32 -9.74 3.00
N GLY A 74 -6.17 -8.75 3.88
CA GLY A 74 -7.23 -7.77 4.16
C GLY A 74 -7.61 -6.93 2.94
N PHE A 75 -6.63 -6.51 2.13
CA PHE A 75 -6.91 -5.77 0.89
C PHE A 75 -7.51 -6.62 -0.23
N MET A 76 -7.28 -7.94 -0.23
CA MET A 76 -7.92 -8.84 -1.20
C MET A 76 -9.45 -8.80 -1.14
N CYS A 77 -10.05 -8.46 0.01
CA CYS A 77 -11.50 -8.28 0.11
C CYS A 77 -12.06 -7.21 -0.84
N PHE A 78 -11.25 -6.23 -1.26
CA PHE A 78 -11.68 -5.17 -2.17
C PHE A 78 -11.51 -5.51 -3.66
N VAL A 79 -10.86 -6.63 -4.01
CA VAL A 79 -10.57 -7.01 -5.40
C VAL A 79 -11.85 -7.38 -6.18
N GLY A 80 -12.91 -7.82 -5.51
CA GLY A 80 -14.18 -8.19 -6.15
C GLY A 80 -15.09 -7.01 -6.53
N ILE A 81 -14.76 -5.78 -6.12
CA ILE A 81 -15.57 -4.59 -6.41
C ILE A 81 -15.30 -4.18 -7.86
N ASN A 82 -16.25 -4.46 -8.75
CA ASN A 82 -16.23 -3.98 -10.14
C ASN A 82 -17.16 -2.76 -10.26
N LEU A 83 -16.66 -1.72 -10.94
CA LEU A 83 -17.43 -0.55 -11.38
C LEU A 83 -17.63 -0.64 -12.90
#